data_AF-A0A3M3A1E7-F1
#
_entry.id   AF-A0A3M3A1E7-F1
#
_cell.length_a   1.000
_cell.length_b   1.000
_cell.length_c   1.000
_cell.angle_alpha   90.00
_cell.angle_beta   90.00
_cell.angle_gamma   90.00
#
_symmetry.space_group_name_H-M   'P 1'
#
loop_
_entity.id
_entity.type
_entity.pdbx_description
1 polymer ?
#
loop_
_entity_poly.entity_id
_entity_poly.type
_entity_poly.pdbx_seq_one_letter_code
_entity_poly.pdbx_strand_id
1 'polypeptide(L)' 'FGGPVAASSALSMSLNLPAVQLLEVYGPKRFAAELRNGGVPLTLPPLAEPNLALILGGAGSRLEDLVAGYSAFARGGRR' A
#
# COMPACT_ATOMS: atom_id res chain seq x y z
N PHE A 1 -8.44 -6.78 -21.98
CA PHE A 1 -8.10 -7.21 -20.61
C PHE A 1 -6.92 -8.17 -20.67
N GLY A 2 -5.89 -8.00 -19.85
CA GLY A 2 -4.60 -8.70 -19.95
C GLY A 2 -4.53 -10.11 -19.35
N GLY A 3 -5.67 -10.72 -19.04
CA GLY A 3 -5.72 -12.01 -18.34
C GLY A 3 -5.14 -11.96 -16.91
N PRO A 4 -5.03 -13.11 -16.23
CA PRO A 4 -4.34 -13.22 -14.95
C PRO A 4 -2.86 -12.80 -15.09
N VAL A 5 -2.40 -11.94 -14.20
CA VAL A 5 -1.01 -11.47 -14.13
C VAL A 5 -0.40 -11.78 -12.77
N ALA A 6 0.89 -12.09 -12.73
CA ALA A 6 1.60 -12.24 -11.47
C ALA A 6 1.62 -10.91 -10.69
N ALA A 7 1.54 -10.99 -9.36
CA ALA A 7 1.56 -9.80 -8.50
C ALA A 7 2.83 -8.95 -8.68
N SER A 8 3.98 -9.59 -8.90
CA SER A 8 5.25 -8.91 -9.19
C SER A 8 5.20 -8.13 -10.50
N SER A 9 4.67 -8.73 -11.58
CA SER A 9 4.50 -8.05 -12.86
C SER A 9 3.51 -6.89 -12.76
N ALA A 10 2.39 -7.09 -12.08
CA ALA A 10 1.40 -6.03 -11.84
C ALA A 10 2.01 -4.85 -11.07
N LEU A 11 2.85 -5.12 -10.07
CA LEU A 11 3.58 -4.10 -9.32
C LEU A 11 4.58 -3.35 -10.21
N SER A 12 5.42 -4.06 -10.98
CA SER A 12 6.41 -3.43 -11.86
C SER A 12 5.79 -2.58 -12.97
N MET A 13 4.60 -2.97 -13.44
CA MET A 13 3.85 -2.23 -14.46
C MET A 13 2.88 -1.21 -13.87
N SER A 14 2.83 -1.06 -12.55
CA SER A 14 1.91 -0.15 -11.84
C SER A 14 0.44 -0.33 -12.25
N LEU A 15 -0.02 -1.59 -12.38
CA LEU A 15 -1.38 -1.89 -12.80
C LEU A 15 -2.37 -1.69 -11.65
N ASN A 16 -3.29 -0.74 -11.81
CA ASN A 16 -4.29 -0.40 -10.79
C ASN A 16 -5.29 -1.54 -10.52
N LEU A 17 -5.82 -2.19 -11.56
CA LEU A 17 -6.88 -3.19 -11.40
C LEU A 17 -6.43 -4.40 -10.56
N PRO A 18 -5.29 -5.06 -10.84
CA PRO A 18 -4.79 -6.13 -9.97
C PRO A 18 -4.48 -5.67 -8.54
N ALA A 19 -3.98 -4.44 -8.37
CA ALA A 19 -3.69 -3.89 -7.04
C ALA A 19 -4.97 -3.71 -6.20
N VAL A 20 -6.06 -3.22 -6.83
CA VAL A 20 -7.38 -3.08 -6.20
C VAL A 20 -7.97 -4.45 -5.85
N GLN A 21 -7.92 -5.41 -6.77
CA GLN A 21 -8.41 -6.78 -6.53
C GLN A 21 -7.66 -7.46 -5.37
N LEU A 22 -6.34 -7.27 -5.29
CA LEU A 22 -5.55 -7.79 -4.18
C LEU A 22 -5.93 -7.11 -2.86
N LEU A 23 -6.10 -5.79 -2.85
CA LEU A 23 -6.49 -5.05 -1.65
C LEU A 23 -7.90 -5.43 -1.18
N GLU A 24 -8.83 -5.70 -2.10
CA GLU A 24 -10.19 -6.16 -1.78
C GLU A 24 -10.18 -7.47 -1.01
N VAL A 25 -9.37 -8.44 -1.44
CA VAL A 25 -9.21 -9.72 -0.75
C VAL A 25 -8.40 -9.58 0.55
N TYR A 26 -7.37 -8.73 0.55
CA TYR A 26 -6.48 -8.54 1.71
C TYR A 26 -7.13 -7.72 2.84
N GLY A 27 -8.00 -6.80 2.49
CA GLY A 27 -8.73 -5.91 3.40
C GLY A 27 -8.01 -4.56 3.61
N PRO A 28 -8.65 -3.42 3.29
CA PRO A 28 -8.02 -2.10 3.41
C PRO A 28 -7.71 -1.69 4.86
N LYS A 29 -8.55 -2.08 5.83
CA LYS A 29 -8.29 -1.82 7.26
C LYS A 29 -7.04 -2.53 7.75
N ARG A 30 -6.86 -3.79 7.35
CA ARG A 30 -5.66 -4.59 7.67
C ARG A 30 -4.43 -3.97 7.01
N PHE A 31 -4.51 -3.62 5.73
CA PHE A 31 -3.43 -2.97 5.00
C PHE A 31 -2.94 -1.68 5.67
N ALA A 32 -3.86 -0.79 6.04
CA ALA A 32 -3.51 0.44 6.75
C ALA A 32 -2.86 0.17 8.12
N ALA A 33 -3.33 -0.86 8.85
CA ALA A 33 -2.74 -1.26 10.11
C ALA A 33 -1.30 -1.79 9.95
N GLU A 34 -1.05 -2.62 8.93
CA GLU A 34 0.30 -3.12 8.63
C GLU A 34 1.27 -2.01 8.25
N LEU A 35 0.83 -1.05 7.41
CA LEU A 35 1.66 0.10 7.06
C LEU A 35 2.02 0.93 8.30
N ARG A 36 1.05 1.18 9.19
CA ARG A 36 1.30 1.85 10.47
C ARG A 36 2.30 1.07 11.33
N ASN A 37 2.13 -0.25 11.44
CA ASN A 37 3.05 -1.11 12.21
C ASN A 37 4.46 -1.15 11.59
N GLY A 38 4.56 -1.05 10.27
CA GLY A 38 5.81 -0.90 9.51
C GLY A 38 6.42 0.50 9.57
N GLY A 39 5.80 1.44 10.30
CA GLY A 39 6.30 2.80 10.44
C GLY A 39 6.04 3.69 9.23
N VAL A 40 5.01 3.39 8.44
CA VAL A 40 4.50 4.21 7.34
C VAL A 40 3.02 4.53 7.61
N PRO A 41 2.69 5.33 8.64
CA PRO A 41 1.30 5.64 8.94
C PRO A 41 0.65 6.42 7.79
N LEU A 42 -0.54 5.99 7.38
CA LEU A 42 -1.34 6.71 6.39
C LEU A 42 -2.21 7.78 7.04
N THR A 43 -2.25 8.96 6.43
CA THR A 43 -3.16 10.05 6.79
C THR A 43 -4.42 9.97 5.93
N LEU A 44 -5.56 9.81 6.58
CA LEU A 44 -6.87 9.79 5.93
C LEU A 44 -7.58 11.14 6.10
N PRO A 45 -8.54 11.48 5.21
CA PRO A 45 -9.45 12.59 5.45
C PRO A 45 -10.18 12.43 6.80
N PRO A 46 -10.62 13.54 7.43
CA PRO A 46 -11.38 13.48 8.67
C PRO A 46 -12.59 12.54 8.54
N LEU A 47 -12.79 11.68 9.55
CA LEU A 47 -13.88 10.69 9.62
C LEU A 47 -13.84 9.58 8.54
N ALA A 48 -12.82 9.54 7.68
CA ALA A 48 -12.69 8.49 6.68
C ALA A 48 -12.10 7.21 7.26
N GLU A 49 -12.65 6.07 6.84
CA GLU A 49 -12.07 4.75 7.09
C GLU A 49 -11.20 4.28 5.92
N PRO A 50 -10.20 3.41 6.16
CA PRO A 50 -9.46 2.72 5.09
C PRO A 50 -10.39 2.04 4.08
N ASN A 51 -10.23 2.37 2.79
CA ASN A 51 -11.00 1.80 1.69
C ASN A 51 -10.10 1.48 0.48
N LEU A 52 -10.69 0.99 -0.62
CA LEU A 52 -9.92 0.56 -1.81
C LEU A 52 -9.14 1.70 -2.49
N ALA A 53 -9.55 2.96 -2.32
CA ALA A 53 -8.82 4.09 -2.89
C ALA A 53 -7.41 4.24 -2.30
N LEU A 54 -7.14 3.64 -1.14
CA LEU A 54 -5.81 3.63 -0.53
C LEU A 54 -4.71 3.16 -1.48
N ILE A 55 -4.94 2.05 -2.19
CA ILE A 55 -3.92 1.45 -3.07
C ILE A 55 -3.64 2.29 -4.32
N LEU A 56 -4.52 3.26 -4.60
CA LEU A 56 -4.39 4.19 -5.72
C LEU A 56 -3.85 5.56 -5.30
N GLY A 57 -3.40 5.71 -4.04
CA GLY A 57 -2.90 6.98 -3.52
C GLY A 57 -3.98 7.88 -2.91
N GLY A 58 -5.15 7.35 -2.56
CA GLY A 58 -6.23 8.08 -1.88
C GLY A 58 -5.96 8.44 -0.41
N ALA A 59 -4.71 8.33 0.05
CA ALA A 59 -4.27 8.72 1.39
C ALA A 59 -2.94 9.49 1.34
N GLY A 60 -2.73 10.33 2.35
CA GLY A 60 -1.45 11.02 2.54
C GLY A 60 -0.43 10.14 3.27
N SER A 61 0.84 10.44 3.06
CA SER A 61 1.96 9.97 3.88
C SER A 61 3.01 11.06 3.94
N ARG A 62 3.84 11.05 4.99
CA ARG A 62 5.04 11.89 5.07
C ARG A 62 6.16 11.30 4.22
N LEU A 63 7.02 12.16 3.66
CA LEU A 63 8.13 11.73 2.80
C LEU A 63 9.17 10.92 3.60
N GLU A 64 9.49 11.39 4.80
CA GLU A 64 10.39 10.75 5.74
C GLU A 64 9.92 9.34 6.14
N ASP A 65 8.60 9.14 6.30
CA ASP A 65 8.03 7.83 6.60
C ASP A 65 8.15 6.89 5.40
N LEU A 66 7.92 7.40 4.18
CA LEU A 66 8.12 6.63 2.95
C LEU A 66 9.60 6.24 2.76
N VAL A 67 10.52 7.19 2.90
CA VAL A 67 11.96 6.93 2.78
C VAL A 67 12.41 5.92 3.84
N ALA A 68 11.98 6.08 5.10
CA ALA A 68 12.28 5.13 6.17
C ALA A 68 11.72 3.74 5.85
N GLY A 69 10.46 3.65 5.43
CA GLY A 69 9.81 2.39 5.06
C GLY A 69 10.52 1.67 3.91
N TYR A 70 10.81 2.37 2.81
CA TYR A 70 11.53 1.78 1.68
C TYR A 70 12.96 1.36 2.05
N SER A 71 13.63 2.13 2.92
CA SER A 71 14.98 1.79 3.38
C SER A 71 15.02 0.50 4.23
N ALA A 72 13.91 0.12 4.87
CA ALA A 72 13.82 -1.14 5.60
C ALA A 72 13.95 -2.36 4.68
N PHE A 73 13.51 -2.28 3.42
CA PHE A 73 13.71 -3.36 2.45
C PHE A 73 15.21 -3.61 2.19
N ALA A 74 15.99 -2.53 2.02
CA ALA A 74 17.44 -2.63 1.85
C ALA A 74 18.16 -3.19 3.09
N ARG A 75 17.56 -3.03 4.29
CA ARG A 75 18.09 -3.54 5.57
C ARG A 75 17.60 -4.94 5.93
N GLY A 76 16.85 -5.61 5.04
CA GLY A 76 16.29 -6.94 5.31
C GLY A 76 15.12 -6.92 6.29
N GLY A 77 14.28 -5.89 6.21
CA GLY A 77 13.08 -5.72 7.06
C GLY A 77 13.36 -5.08 8.42
N ARG A 78 14.60 -4.67 8.69
CA ARG A 78 14.96 -3.97 9.93
C ARG A 78 14.80 -2.47 9.76
N ARG A 79 14.10 -1.84 10.68
CA ARG A 79 13.98 -0.39 10.73
C ARG A 79 15.26 0.23 11.28
#